data_AF-A0A062BW50-F1
#
_entry.id   AF-A0A062BW50-F1
#
_cell.length_a   1.000
_cell.length_b   1.000
_cell.length_c   1.000
_cell.angle_alpha   90.00
_cell.angle_beta   90.00
_cell.angle_gamma   90.00
#
_symmetry.space_group_name_H-M   'P 1'
#
loop_
_entity.id
_entity.type
_entity.pdbx_description
1 polymer ?
#
loop_
_entity_poly.entity_id
_entity_poly.type
_entity_poly.pdbx_seq_one_letter_code
_entity_poly.pdbx_strand_id
1 'polypeptide(L)'
;MKKYLTPIILCTVGLISACSNATNSSKDVEKVPKESVIKTVSAEDQKIIDKYESYFKYYREGNFEEFQNKMKEILPEVSTISDKKKREFMQMNIYMTLQNYNDAYALNEKQLKEKPNDTARLTFRCQLLTLQKKEATLINKCYDNLADVLKVELDKPENKSNPDYKIGEFSYLFAKYKAGHTEYKQKMQEYIAETKDEKLKASLTSLYDVEFEN
;
A
#
# COMPACT_ATOMS: atom_id res chain seq x y z
N MET A 1 -7.02 -4.54 28.16
CA MET A 1 -7.43 -5.12 26.87
C MET A 1 -6.43 -4.65 25.82
N LYS A 2 -5.61 -5.54 25.25
CA LYS A 2 -4.71 -5.18 24.14
C LYS A 2 -5.62 -4.78 22.98
N LYS A 3 -5.71 -3.48 22.69
CA LYS A 3 -6.35 -2.98 21.47
C LYS A 3 -5.51 -3.53 20.33
N TYR A 4 -5.95 -4.61 19.70
CA TYR A 4 -5.46 -4.98 18.40
C TYR A 4 -5.90 -3.83 17.50
N LEU A 5 -5.02 -2.84 17.32
CA LEU A 5 -5.09 -1.92 16.19
C LEU A 5 -5.15 -2.85 14.99
N THR A 6 -6.35 -3.05 14.45
CA THR A 6 -6.56 -3.82 13.23
C THR A 6 -5.55 -3.25 12.25
N PRO A 7 -4.45 -3.98 11.91
CA PRO A 7 -3.59 -3.49 10.86
C PRO A 7 -4.53 -3.39 9.67
N ILE A 8 -4.70 -2.18 9.14
CA ILE A 8 -5.30 -1.99 7.83
C ILE A 8 -4.39 -2.81 6.93
N ILE A 9 -4.76 -4.07 6.71
CA ILE A 9 -4.13 -4.89 5.71
C ILE A 9 -4.27 -4.03 4.47
N LEU A 10 -3.14 -3.67 3.87
CA LEU A 10 -3.03 -3.01 2.57
C LEU A 10 -3.61 -3.96 1.49
N CYS A 11 -4.90 -4.29 1.62
CA CYS A 11 -5.69 -5.10 0.70
C CYS A 11 -6.26 -4.23 -0.43
N THR A 12 -6.10 -2.91 -0.38
CA THR A 12 -6.42 -2.02 -1.49
C THR A 12 -5.11 -1.60 -2.14
N VAL A 13 -4.60 -2.42 -3.06
CA VAL A 13 -4.35 -2.14 -4.50
C VAL A 13 -3.44 -3.28 -4.99
N GLY A 14 -3.95 -4.25 -5.77
CA GLY A 14 -3.07 -5.21 -6.45
C GLY A 14 -3.59 -6.59 -6.80
N LEU A 15 -4.85 -6.95 -6.55
CA LEU A 15 -5.45 -8.17 -7.12
C LEU A 15 -6.16 -7.84 -8.43
N ILE A 16 -5.38 -7.46 -9.46
CA ILE A 16 -5.76 -7.72 -10.85
C ILE A 16 -4.88 -8.88 -11.32
N SER A 17 -5.00 -10.02 -10.66
CA SER A 17 -4.73 -11.29 -11.34
C SER A 17 -5.85 -11.45 -12.36
N ALA A 18 -5.49 -11.38 -13.62
CA ALA A 18 -6.34 -11.67 -14.75
C ALA A 18 -7.12 -12.98 -14.51
N CYS A 19 -8.42 -12.87 -14.24
CA CYS A 19 -9.36 -13.95 -14.50
C CYS A 19 -9.68 -13.91 -16.00
N SER A 20 -8.77 -14.42 -16.81
CA SER A 20 -9.07 -14.83 -18.18
C SER A 20 -9.98 -16.05 -18.12
N ASN A 21 -11.28 -15.87 -18.39
CA ASN A 21 -12.05 -16.64 -19.38
C ASN A 21 -13.55 -16.48 -19.13
N ALA A 22 -14.18 -15.64 -19.96
CA ALA A 22 -15.54 -15.86 -20.42
C ALA A 22 -15.56 -15.60 -21.94
N THR A 23 -16.05 -16.60 -22.64
CA THR A 23 -15.95 -16.89 -24.07
C THR A 23 -16.80 -16.02 -24.99
N ASN A 24 -16.35 -15.96 -26.25
CA ASN A 24 -17.06 -15.69 -27.51
C ASN A 24 -17.35 -14.23 -27.90
N SER A 25 -16.52 -13.68 -28.79
CA SER A 25 -16.94 -13.48 -30.19
C SER A 25 -15.74 -13.23 -31.10
N SER A 26 -15.86 -13.80 -32.29
CA SER A 26 -14.87 -13.99 -33.34
C SER A 26 -14.48 -12.68 -34.04
N LYS A 27 -13.20 -12.55 -34.37
CA LYS A 27 -12.68 -12.14 -35.70
C LYS A 27 -11.15 -12.26 -35.71
N ASP A 28 -10.66 -13.12 -36.58
CA ASP A 28 -9.25 -13.28 -36.93
C ASP A 28 -8.61 -11.94 -37.28
N VAL A 29 -7.56 -11.60 -36.52
CA VAL A 29 -6.46 -10.80 -37.03
C VAL A 29 -5.21 -11.54 -36.61
N GLU A 30 -4.58 -12.17 -37.59
CA GLU A 30 -3.28 -12.82 -37.51
C GLU A 30 -2.26 -11.81 -36.97
N LYS A 31 -1.99 -11.87 -35.67
CA LYS A 31 -0.87 -11.18 -35.03
C LYS A 31 0.21 -12.22 -34.80
N VAL A 32 1.29 -12.09 -35.58
CA VAL A 32 2.58 -12.73 -35.33
C VAL A 32 2.85 -12.73 -33.83
N PRO A 33 3.09 -13.89 -33.18
CA PRO A 33 3.35 -13.92 -31.76
C PRO A 33 4.68 -13.20 -31.52
N LYS A 34 4.61 -11.95 -31.04
CA LYS A 34 5.68 -11.48 -30.16
C LYS A 34 5.56 -12.39 -28.96
N GLU A 35 6.55 -13.26 -28.74
CA GLU A 35 6.76 -13.92 -27.47
C GLU A 35 6.83 -12.82 -26.39
N SER A 36 5.68 -12.46 -25.83
CA SER A 36 5.66 -11.93 -24.49
C SER A 36 6.23 -13.06 -23.67
N VAL A 37 7.47 -12.91 -23.20
CA VAL A 37 8.00 -13.74 -22.12
C VAL A 37 7.06 -13.51 -20.95
N ILE A 38 6.01 -14.32 -20.87
CA ILE A 38 5.21 -14.46 -19.67
C ILE A 38 6.23 -15.02 -18.68
N LYS A 39 6.72 -14.17 -17.78
CA LYS A 39 7.53 -14.61 -16.65
C LYS A 39 6.61 -15.49 -15.81
N THR A 40 6.57 -16.76 -16.13
CA THR A 40 5.93 -17.78 -15.34
C THR A 40 6.77 -17.93 -14.07
N VAL A 41 6.09 -17.85 -12.93
CA VAL A 41 6.69 -18.15 -11.63
C VAL A 41 7.20 -19.59 -11.67
N SER A 42 8.39 -19.87 -11.15
CA SER A 42 8.93 -21.23 -11.13
C SER A 42 8.03 -22.14 -10.29
N ALA A 43 8.07 -23.45 -10.53
CA ALA A 43 7.30 -24.41 -9.75
C ALA A 43 7.70 -24.37 -8.26
N GLU A 44 8.98 -24.10 -7.97
CA GLU A 44 9.52 -23.93 -6.63
C GLU A 44 8.96 -22.68 -5.95
N ASP A 45 8.99 -21.53 -6.63
CA ASP A 45 8.42 -20.28 -6.11
C ASP A 45 6.90 -20.41 -5.90
N GLN A 46 6.21 -21.11 -6.80
CA GLN A 46 4.76 -21.33 -6.69
C GLN A 46 4.40 -22.15 -5.45
N LYS A 47 5.17 -23.19 -5.11
CA LYS A 47 4.96 -23.96 -3.87
C LYS A 47 5.04 -23.09 -2.62
N ILE A 48 5.98 -22.13 -2.59
CA ILE A 48 6.14 -21.19 -1.47
C ILE A 48 4.95 -20.24 -1.39
N ILE A 49 4.50 -19.73 -2.53
CA ILE A 49 3.33 -18.84 -2.63
C ILE A 49 2.07 -19.55 -2.16
N ASP A 50 1.80 -20.77 -2.65
CA ASP A 50 0.62 -21.54 -2.28
C ASP A 50 0.61 -21.84 -0.77
N LYS A 51 1.78 -22.17 -0.21
CA LYS A 51 1.94 -22.39 1.23
C LYS A 51 1.63 -21.12 2.03
N TYR A 52 2.16 -19.97 1.63
CA TYR A 52 1.86 -18.66 2.24
C TYR A 52 0.36 -18.33 2.18
N GLU A 53 -0.27 -18.52 1.03
CA GLU A 53 -1.69 -18.23 0.84
C GLU A 53 -2.59 -19.17 1.66
N SER A 54 -2.19 -20.44 1.82
CA SER A 54 -2.92 -21.41 2.64
C SER A 54 -3.05 -20.99 4.11
N TYR A 55 -2.10 -20.20 4.62
CA TYR A 55 -2.08 -19.76 6.02
C TYR A 55 -3.11 -18.67 6.33
N PHE A 56 -3.67 -17.99 5.33
CA PHE A 56 -4.74 -17.02 5.54
C PHE A 56 -6.03 -17.64 6.08
N LYS A 57 -6.16 -18.98 6.08
CA LYS A 57 -7.26 -19.66 6.78
C LYS A 57 -7.26 -19.33 8.28
N TYR A 58 -6.08 -19.27 8.93
CA TYR A 58 -5.98 -18.96 10.35
C TYR A 58 -6.43 -17.55 10.65
N TYR A 59 -6.11 -16.59 9.77
CA TYR A 59 -6.61 -15.22 9.88
C TYR A 59 -8.15 -15.18 9.79
N ARG A 60 -8.74 -15.88 8.82
CA ARG A 60 -10.20 -15.92 8.63
C ARG A 60 -10.93 -16.59 9.80
N GLU A 61 -10.31 -17.58 10.43
CA GLU A 61 -10.83 -18.27 11.61
C GLU A 61 -10.63 -17.49 12.92
N GLY A 62 -9.98 -16.32 12.88
CA GLY A 62 -9.64 -15.53 14.07
C GLY A 62 -8.47 -16.09 14.89
N ASN A 63 -7.77 -17.11 14.38
CA ASN A 63 -6.60 -17.72 14.98
C ASN A 63 -5.34 -16.87 14.72
N PHE A 64 -5.33 -15.63 15.21
CA PHE A 64 -4.29 -14.64 14.86
C PHE A 64 -2.89 -15.01 15.34
N GLU A 65 -2.76 -15.64 16.51
CA GLU A 65 -1.47 -16.10 17.02
C GLU A 65 -0.87 -17.18 16.11
N GLU A 66 -1.68 -18.15 15.70
CA GLU A 66 -1.26 -19.19 14.75
C GLU A 66 -0.91 -18.58 13.39
N PHE A 67 -1.70 -17.61 12.92
CA PHE A 67 -1.39 -16.88 11.69
C PHE A 67 -0.03 -16.18 11.76
N GLN A 68 0.28 -15.50 12.87
CA GLN A 68 1.58 -14.86 13.07
C GLN A 68 2.71 -15.90 13.12
N ASN A 69 2.53 -17.01 13.85
CA ASN A 69 3.52 -18.09 13.90
C ASN A 69 3.82 -18.64 12.50
N LYS A 70 2.79 -18.83 11.68
CA LYS A 70 2.92 -19.31 10.29
C LYS A 70 3.60 -18.29 9.38
N MET A 71 3.38 -17.00 9.57
CA MET A 71 4.10 -15.95 8.83
C MET A 71 5.58 -15.89 9.20
N LYS A 72 5.91 -16.14 10.48
CA LYS A 72 7.30 -16.26 10.93
C LYS A 72 7.98 -17.50 10.36
N GLU A 73 7.28 -18.63 10.33
CA GLU A 73 7.79 -19.90 9.80
C GLU A 73 8.18 -19.79 8.32
N ILE A 74 7.35 -19.13 7.51
CA ILE A 74 7.54 -19.12 6.04
C ILE A 74 8.46 -18.02 5.52
N LEU A 75 8.79 -17.02 6.33
CA LEU A 75 9.62 -15.89 5.93
C LEU A 75 10.97 -16.29 5.29
N PRO A 76 11.71 -17.31 5.80
CA PRO A 76 12.94 -17.77 5.16
C PRO A 76 12.71 -18.30 3.75
N GLU A 77 11.64 -19.06 3.52
CA GLU A 77 11.27 -19.59 2.20
C GLU A 77 10.84 -18.46 1.26
N VAL A 78 10.00 -17.53 1.73
CA VAL A 78 9.61 -16.35 0.92
C VAL A 78 10.84 -15.57 0.46
N SER A 79 11.88 -15.49 1.29
CA SER A 79 13.11 -14.76 0.97
C SER A 79 13.93 -15.40 -0.16
N THR A 80 13.64 -16.64 -0.56
CA THR A 80 14.29 -17.31 -1.69
C THR A 80 13.53 -17.18 -3.01
N ILE A 81 12.30 -16.62 -3.00
CA ILE A 81 11.52 -16.43 -4.23
C ILE A 81 12.32 -15.60 -5.24
N SER A 82 12.41 -16.07 -6.48
CA SER A 82 13.27 -15.47 -7.52
C SER A 82 12.70 -14.14 -8.01
N ASP A 83 11.38 -14.06 -8.20
CA ASP A 83 10.73 -12.82 -8.59
C ASP A 83 10.82 -11.77 -7.46
N LYS A 84 11.64 -10.74 -7.70
CA LYS A 84 11.89 -9.66 -6.73
C LYS A 84 10.60 -8.97 -6.27
N LYS A 85 9.70 -8.64 -7.20
CA LYS A 85 8.50 -7.86 -6.87
C LYS A 85 7.56 -8.68 -5.99
N LYS A 86 7.37 -9.97 -6.31
CA LYS A 86 6.55 -10.89 -5.52
C LYS A 86 7.18 -11.17 -4.16
N ARG A 87 8.49 -11.44 -4.13
CA ARG A 87 9.26 -11.63 -2.89
C ARG A 87 9.10 -10.46 -1.94
N GLU A 88 9.41 -9.24 -2.42
CA GLU A 88 9.36 -8.05 -1.57
C GLU A 88 7.95 -7.69 -1.12
N PHE A 89 6.93 -7.92 -1.96
CA PHE A 89 5.54 -7.77 -1.57
C PHE A 89 5.17 -8.71 -0.40
N MET A 90 5.51 -10.00 -0.53
CA MET A 90 5.23 -10.99 0.52
C MET A 90 6.04 -10.72 1.80
N GLN A 91 7.32 -10.36 1.67
CA GLN A 91 8.15 -9.96 2.81
C GLN A 91 7.53 -8.76 3.54
N MET A 92 7.09 -7.73 2.81
CA MET A 92 6.46 -6.56 3.42
C MET A 92 5.18 -6.94 4.19
N ASN A 93 4.33 -7.77 3.59
CA ASN A 93 3.12 -8.24 4.26
C ASN A 93 3.44 -9.02 5.53
N ILE A 94 4.41 -9.94 5.47
CA ILE A 94 4.87 -10.70 6.63
C ILE A 94 5.40 -9.76 7.72
N TYR A 95 6.27 -8.81 7.38
CA TYR A 95 6.80 -7.86 8.36
C TYR A 95 5.68 -7.05 9.03
N MET A 96 4.67 -6.63 8.27
CA MET A 96 3.52 -5.91 8.83
C MET A 96 2.64 -6.80 9.72
N THR A 97 2.37 -8.05 9.33
CA THR A 97 1.64 -9.02 10.16
C THR A 97 2.36 -9.32 11.47
N LEU A 98 3.69 -9.42 11.42
CA LEU A 98 4.54 -9.66 12.58
C LEU A 98 4.87 -8.40 13.39
N GLN A 99 4.38 -7.23 12.95
CA GLN A 99 4.73 -5.91 13.52
C GLN A 99 6.24 -5.66 13.56
N ASN A 100 6.98 -6.27 12.64
CA ASN A 100 8.42 -6.10 12.48
C ASN A 100 8.71 -4.83 11.66
N TYR A 101 8.42 -3.67 12.26
CA TYR A 101 8.49 -2.40 11.57
C TYR A 101 9.92 -1.99 11.19
N ASN A 102 10.95 -2.55 11.84
CA ASN A 102 12.34 -2.28 11.48
C ASN A 102 12.69 -2.89 10.11
N ASP A 103 12.33 -4.16 9.89
CA ASP A 103 12.59 -4.82 8.61
C ASP A 103 11.68 -4.28 7.49
N ALA A 104 10.42 -3.94 7.82
CA ALA A 104 9.53 -3.23 6.90
C ALA A 104 10.13 -1.89 6.46
N TYR A 105 10.70 -1.12 7.39
CA TYR A 105 11.36 0.15 7.08
C TYR A 105 12.60 -0.05 6.23
N ALA A 106 13.47 -1.01 6.59
CA ALA A 106 14.67 -1.31 5.82
C ALA A 106 14.35 -1.74 4.38
N LEU A 107 13.29 -2.54 4.18
CA LEU A 107 12.83 -2.92 2.84
C LEU A 107 12.28 -1.71 2.07
N ASN A 108 11.48 -0.86 2.73
CA ASN A 108 10.94 0.35 2.11
C ASN A 108 12.06 1.32 1.67
N GLU A 109 13.11 1.49 2.49
CA GLU A 109 14.27 2.31 2.14
C GLU A 109 15.04 1.75 0.93
N LYS A 110 15.16 0.43 0.80
CA LYS A 110 15.76 -0.19 -0.40
C LYS A 110 14.93 0.12 -1.65
N GLN A 111 13.61 0.03 -1.55
CA GLN A 111 12.70 0.33 -2.67
C GLN A 111 12.73 1.81 -3.06
N LEU A 112 12.83 2.72 -2.09
CA LEU A 112 12.96 4.15 -2.34
C LEU A 112 14.30 4.51 -2.98
N LYS A 113 15.39 3.79 -2.72
CA LYS A 113 16.66 4.00 -3.45
C LYS A 113 16.51 3.74 -4.96
N GLU A 114 15.63 2.83 -5.35
CA GLU A 114 15.36 2.51 -6.75
C GLU A 114 14.37 3.49 -7.39
N LYS A 115 13.42 3.99 -6.60
CA LYS A 115 12.42 4.98 -7.06
C LYS A 115 12.19 6.05 -5.98
N PRO A 116 13.05 7.08 -5.89
CA PRO A 116 13.07 8.03 -4.78
C PRO A 116 11.79 8.84 -4.58
N ASN A 117 11.06 9.10 -5.66
CA ASN A 117 9.84 9.92 -5.64
C ASN A 117 8.56 9.06 -5.71
N ASP A 118 8.63 7.78 -5.36
CA ASP A 118 7.43 6.95 -5.24
C ASP A 118 6.60 7.38 -4.03
N THR A 119 5.52 8.13 -4.27
CA THR A 119 4.68 8.74 -3.24
C THR A 119 4.03 7.71 -2.31
N ALA A 120 3.72 6.51 -2.80
CA ALA A 120 3.19 5.43 -1.97
C ALA A 120 4.24 4.92 -0.98
N ARG A 121 5.48 4.73 -1.45
CA ARG A 121 6.60 4.31 -0.58
C ARG A 121 7.05 5.40 0.38
N LEU A 122 7.00 6.67 -0.03
CA LEU A 122 7.25 7.81 0.85
C LEU A 122 6.18 7.91 1.95
N THR A 123 4.91 7.73 1.60
CA THR A 123 3.80 7.68 2.58
C THR A 123 4.03 6.55 3.59
N PHE A 124 4.34 5.36 3.08
CA PHE A 124 4.56 4.19 3.92
C PHE A 124 5.79 4.35 4.82
N ARG A 125 6.86 5.01 4.36
CA ARG A 125 8.02 5.38 5.19
C ARG A 125 7.60 6.15 6.44
N CYS A 126 6.76 7.18 6.28
CA CYS A 126 6.34 8.03 7.39
C CYS A 126 5.36 7.30 8.34
N GLN A 127 4.50 6.45 7.79
CA GLN A 127 3.65 5.57 8.60
C GLN A 127 4.48 4.59 9.44
N LEU A 128 5.52 3.99 8.87
CA LEU A 128 6.43 3.11 9.60
C LEU A 128 7.17 3.82 10.73
N LEU A 129 7.66 5.04 10.52
CA LEU A 129 8.26 5.85 11.58
C LEU A 129 7.27 6.12 12.72
N THR A 130 5.99 6.33 12.39
CA THR A 130 4.91 6.50 13.36
C THR A 130 4.65 5.21 14.15
N LEU A 131 4.56 4.06 13.47
CA LEU A 131 4.38 2.74 14.10
C LEU A 131 5.56 2.34 14.98
N GLN A 132 6.77 2.73 14.60
CA GLN A 132 8.00 2.59 15.39
C GLN A 132 8.06 3.56 16.58
N LYS A 133 7.09 4.47 16.73
CA LYS A 133 7.04 5.50 17.77
C LYS A 133 8.31 6.34 17.82
N LYS A 134 8.82 6.73 16.64
CA LYS A 134 9.94 7.67 16.55
C LYS A 134 9.53 9.05 17.07
N GLU A 135 10.53 9.87 17.38
CA GLU A 135 10.33 11.24 17.84
C GLU A 135 9.47 12.05 16.84
N ALA A 136 8.57 12.87 17.37
CA ALA A 136 7.64 13.67 16.56
C ALA A 136 8.36 14.54 15.53
N THR A 137 9.52 15.09 15.87
CA THR A 137 10.33 15.91 14.94
C THR A 137 10.78 15.14 13.70
N LEU A 138 11.08 13.85 13.83
CA LEU A 138 11.47 12.99 12.71
C LEU A 138 10.25 12.62 11.85
N ILE A 139 9.14 12.29 12.50
CA ILE A 139 7.87 11.98 11.83
C ILE A 139 7.38 13.20 11.03
N ASN A 140 7.38 14.38 11.65
CA ASN A 140 6.93 15.61 11.02
C ASN A 140 7.76 15.95 9.78
N LYS A 141 9.09 15.87 9.88
CA LYS A 141 9.99 16.08 8.75
C LYS A 141 9.75 15.09 7.61
N CYS A 142 9.42 13.83 7.92
CA CYS A 142 9.08 12.84 6.90
C CYS A 142 7.82 13.26 6.14
N TYR A 143 6.78 13.68 6.87
CA TYR A 143 5.52 14.09 6.27
C TYR A 143 5.60 15.42 5.52
N ASP A 144 6.43 16.37 5.95
CA ASP A 144 6.69 17.59 5.17
C ASP A 144 7.37 17.24 3.84
N ASN A 145 8.39 16.38 3.85
CA ASN A 145 9.02 15.91 2.61
C ASN A 145 8.02 15.18 1.69
N LEU A 146 7.14 14.35 2.24
CA LEU A 146 6.08 13.71 1.46
C LEU A 146 5.14 14.74 0.84
N ALA A 147 4.71 15.75 1.61
CA ALA A 147 3.83 16.80 1.12
C ALA A 147 4.47 17.59 -0.03
N ASP A 148 5.76 17.89 0.05
CA ASP A 148 6.50 18.57 -1.01
C ASP A 148 6.52 17.73 -2.30
N VAL A 149 6.81 16.42 -2.19
CA VAL A 149 6.80 15.53 -3.37
C VAL A 149 5.39 15.39 -3.95
N LEU A 150 4.37 15.24 -3.11
CA LEU A 150 2.97 15.19 -3.56
C LEU A 150 2.58 16.47 -4.30
N LYS A 151 2.98 17.64 -3.79
CA LYS A 151 2.68 18.93 -4.42
C LYS A 151 3.30 19.03 -5.81
N VAL A 152 4.56 18.63 -5.96
CA VAL A 152 5.26 18.59 -7.25
C VAL A 152 4.53 17.69 -8.24
N GLU A 153 4.09 16.50 -7.82
CA GLU A 153 3.32 15.61 -8.69
C GLU A 153 1.94 16.20 -9.05
N LEU A 154 1.22 16.80 -8.10
CA LEU A 154 -0.10 17.41 -8.36
C LEU A 154 -0.01 18.63 -9.29
N ASP A 155 1.10 19.37 -9.28
CA ASP A 155 1.27 20.55 -10.13
C ASP A 155 1.49 20.21 -11.61
N LYS A 156 1.81 18.96 -11.92
CA LYS A 156 1.98 18.48 -13.30
C LYS A 156 0.64 18.50 -14.04
N PRO A 157 0.52 19.21 -15.18
CA PRO A 157 -0.73 19.31 -15.93
C PRO A 157 -1.33 17.94 -16.31
N GLU A 158 -0.48 16.98 -16.67
CA GLU A 158 -0.88 15.62 -17.05
C GLU A 158 -1.57 14.85 -15.93
N ASN A 159 -1.34 15.22 -14.66
CA ASN A 159 -1.97 14.54 -13.52
C ASN A 159 -3.36 15.08 -13.20
N LYS A 160 -3.76 16.25 -13.74
CA LYS A 160 -5.07 16.86 -13.47
C LYS A 160 -6.25 16.07 -14.07
N SER A 161 -5.99 15.28 -15.10
CA SER A 161 -6.99 14.39 -15.72
C SER A 161 -7.04 13.00 -15.07
N ASN A 162 -6.15 12.71 -14.12
CA ASN A 162 -6.16 11.44 -13.41
C ASN A 162 -7.44 11.35 -12.55
N PRO A 163 -8.22 10.26 -12.64
CA PRO A 163 -9.39 10.04 -11.77
C PRO A 163 -9.07 10.17 -10.27
N ASP A 164 -7.83 9.84 -9.87
CA ASP A 164 -7.37 9.88 -8.49
C ASP A 164 -6.76 11.25 -8.10
N TYR A 165 -6.76 12.25 -8.98
CA TYR A 165 -6.19 13.58 -8.70
C TYR A 165 -6.74 14.19 -7.41
N LYS A 166 -8.06 14.07 -7.21
CA LYS A 166 -8.74 14.58 -6.00
C LYS A 166 -8.37 13.81 -4.73
N ILE A 167 -8.04 12.53 -4.83
CA ILE A 167 -7.49 11.75 -3.72
C ILE A 167 -6.06 12.22 -3.43
N GLY A 168 -5.28 12.55 -4.47
CA GLY A 168 -3.96 13.13 -4.34
C GLY A 168 -3.96 14.48 -3.61
N GLU A 169 -4.89 15.39 -3.96
CA GLU A 169 -5.06 16.66 -3.25
C GLU A 169 -5.37 16.45 -1.77
N PHE A 170 -6.28 15.53 -1.44
CA PHE A 170 -6.56 15.17 -0.04
C PHE A 170 -5.34 14.59 0.67
N SER A 171 -4.58 13.72 -0.01
CA SER A 171 -3.34 13.12 0.53
C SER A 171 -2.28 14.17 0.85
N TYR A 172 -2.18 15.24 0.05
CA TYR A 172 -1.32 16.38 0.35
C TYR A 172 -1.78 17.12 1.62
N LEU A 173 -3.08 17.40 1.75
CA LEU A 173 -3.62 18.05 2.95
C LEU A 173 -3.35 17.21 4.21
N PHE A 174 -3.59 15.91 4.11
CA PHE A 174 -3.29 14.96 5.16
C PHE A 174 -1.81 14.94 5.54
N ALA A 175 -0.90 14.89 4.55
CA ALA A 175 0.54 14.92 4.80
C ALA A 175 0.96 16.22 5.53
N LYS A 176 0.43 17.38 5.14
CA LYS A 176 0.69 18.65 5.85
C LYS A 176 0.16 18.61 7.29
N TYR A 177 -1.03 18.07 7.53
CA TYR A 177 -1.52 17.88 8.89
C TYR A 177 -0.59 16.99 9.71
N LYS A 178 -0.18 15.83 9.19
CA LYS A 178 0.73 14.88 9.86
C LYS A 178 2.14 15.44 10.05
N ALA A 179 2.51 16.48 9.31
CA ALA A 179 3.74 17.24 9.51
C ALA A 179 3.66 18.28 10.65
N GLY A 180 2.50 18.43 11.31
CA GLY A 180 2.29 19.34 12.43
C GLY A 180 1.62 20.66 12.06
N HIS A 181 1.21 20.85 10.81
CA HIS A 181 0.48 22.04 10.34
C HIS A 181 -1.02 21.86 10.66
N THR A 182 -1.41 22.12 11.91
CA THR A 182 -2.73 21.76 12.45
C THR A 182 -3.92 22.39 11.72
N GLU A 183 -3.72 23.53 11.04
CA GLU A 183 -4.74 24.19 10.23
C GLU A 183 -5.21 23.33 9.06
N TYR A 184 -4.41 22.35 8.63
CA TYR A 184 -4.80 21.43 7.56
C TYR A 184 -5.89 20.45 7.96
N LYS A 185 -6.17 20.29 9.27
CA LYS A 185 -7.36 19.54 9.73
C LYS A 185 -8.64 20.18 9.20
N GLN A 186 -8.79 21.50 9.36
CA GLN A 186 -9.93 22.24 8.86
C GLN A 186 -9.98 22.25 7.34
N LYS A 187 -8.84 22.44 6.66
CA LYS A 187 -8.77 22.40 5.19
C LYS A 187 -9.24 21.06 4.61
N MET A 188 -8.97 19.94 5.28
CA MET A 188 -9.50 18.64 4.88
C MET A 188 -11.03 18.58 4.98
N GLN A 189 -11.62 19.12 6.05
CA GLN A 189 -13.08 19.18 6.21
C GLN A 189 -13.73 20.06 5.14
N GLU A 190 -13.15 21.23 4.86
CA GLU A 190 -13.60 22.13 3.79
C GLU A 190 -13.53 21.44 2.43
N TYR A 191 -12.41 20.77 2.13
CA TYR A 191 -12.23 20.01 0.90
C TYR A 191 -13.27 18.90 0.72
N ILE A 192 -13.59 18.16 1.79
CA ILE A 192 -14.67 17.16 1.81
C ILE A 192 -16.03 17.83 1.54
N ALA A 193 -16.32 18.95 2.20
CA ALA A 193 -17.59 19.65 2.06
C ALA A 193 -17.83 20.16 0.62
N GLU A 194 -16.77 20.67 -0.02
CA GLU A 194 -16.77 21.18 -1.40
C GLU A 194 -16.79 20.08 -2.48
N THR A 195 -16.49 18.83 -2.11
CA THR A 195 -16.52 17.70 -3.03
C THR A 195 -17.95 17.38 -3.46
N LYS A 196 -18.24 17.51 -4.76
CA LYS A 196 -19.57 17.30 -5.36
C LYS A 196 -19.89 15.84 -5.70
N ASP A 197 -18.87 15.04 -5.98
CA ASP A 197 -19.04 13.62 -6.22
C ASP A 197 -19.31 12.92 -4.88
N GLU A 198 -20.53 12.42 -4.69
CA GLU A 198 -20.96 11.84 -3.41
C GLU A 198 -20.18 10.57 -3.03
N LYS A 199 -19.74 9.78 -4.02
CA LYS A 199 -18.96 8.56 -3.75
C LYS A 199 -17.56 8.92 -3.28
N LEU A 200 -16.93 9.88 -3.94
CA LEU A 200 -15.64 10.42 -3.53
C LEU A 200 -15.75 11.09 -2.16
N LYS A 201 -16.77 11.93 -1.95
CA LYS A 201 -17.03 12.59 -0.66
C LYS A 201 -17.12 11.58 0.48
N ALA A 202 -17.95 10.54 0.33
CA ALA A 202 -18.06 9.47 1.31
C ALA A 202 -16.71 8.77 1.57
N SER A 203 -15.91 8.55 0.53
CA SER A 203 -14.58 7.96 0.66
C SER A 203 -13.62 8.87 1.45
N LEU A 204 -13.62 10.16 1.17
CA LEU A 204 -12.79 11.15 1.87
C LEU A 204 -13.23 11.35 3.32
N THR A 205 -14.53 11.37 3.59
CA THR A 205 -15.10 11.40 4.94
C THR A 205 -14.64 10.16 5.72
N SER A 206 -14.78 8.97 5.15
CA SER A 206 -14.32 7.73 5.78
C SER A 206 -12.82 7.78 6.13
N LEU A 207 -11.97 8.29 5.23
CA LEU A 207 -10.54 8.47 5.49
C LEU A 207 -10.26 9.47 6.62
N TYR A 208 -11.01 10.58 6.67
CA TYR A 208 -10.89 11.58 7.72
C TYR A 208 -11.30 11.01 9.09
N ASP A 209 -12.47 10.37 9.16
CA ASP A 209 -13.03 9.86 10.41
C ASP A 209 -12.12 8.78 11.02
N VAL A 210 -11.52 7.93 10.18
CA VAL A 210 -10.56 6.90 10.61
C VAL A 210 -9.38 7.51 11.38
N GLU A 211 -8.89 8.68 10.96
CA GLU A 211 -7.77 9.35 11.62
C GLU A 211 -8.21 10.18 12.83
N PHE A 212 -9.39 10.80 12.80
CA PHE A 212 -9.74 11.88 13.73
C PHE A 212 -10.86 11.58 14.72
N GLU A 213 -11.70 10.58 14.47
CA GLU A 213 -12.94 10.36 15.23
C GLU A 213 -13.02 8.98 15.92
N ASN A 214 -11.92 8.21 15.92
CA ASN A 214 -11.80 6.90 16.59
C ASN A 214 -11.15 6.95 17.99
#